data_AF-A0A8H7SIE1-F1
#
_entry.id   AF-A0A8H7SIE1-F1
#
_cell.length_a   1.000
_cell.length_b   1.000
_cell.length_c   1.000
_cell.angle_alpha   90.00
_cell.angle_beta   90.00
_cell.angle_gamma   90.00
#
_symmetry.space_group_name_H-M   'P 1'
#
loop_
_entity.id
_entity.type
_entity.pdbx_description
1 polymer ?
#
loop_
_entity_poly.entity_id
_entity_poly.type
_entity_poly.pdbx_seq_one_letter_code
_entity_poly.pdbx_strand_id
1 'polypeptide(L)'
;MEIIDKISSALNSKDILCFIQSSSALYYRAQHPSFWKHLCELNGINYCHPNVTWKELFCSGELSNMCPHLNTNMLDSSFIQSKKQLIWSHLKNNQIVCLDSSCDFFGEGAYDTDHYATDKHSIILKLSLLHMMELWCNHCVKTIGFDYFHSDTKQGSKSESYIMKKLTKKLGSVTQETDNQLITKRRQEVESDIFRIQFRNSTTHIIQKDWHTAWLDFISGKTIHHPGPLLNTKLSRQDGTLNPALFLGKDFELIGNLTCWYIERMYGVSGTIVSSSK
;
A
#
# COMPACT_ATOMS: atom_id res chain seq x y z
N MET A 1 -3.08 -15.98 -34.37
CA MET A 1 -3.58 -15.39 -33.11
C MET A 1 -2.70 -14.22 -32.69
N GLU A 2 -1.38 -14.42 -32.61
CA GLU A 2 -0.41 -13.36 -32.27
C GLU A 2 -0.56 -12.02 -33.00
N ILE A 3 -1.01 -11.99 -34.26
CA ILE A 3 -1.12 -10.75 -35.04
C ILE A 3 -2.22 -9.84 -34.50
N ILE A 4 -3.40 -10.39 -34.15
CA ILE A 4 -4.52 -9.60 -33.61
C ILE A 4 -4.17 -9.06 -32.23
N ASP A 5 -3.48 -9.87 -31.43
CA ASP A 5 -3.06 -9.50 -30.09
C ASP A 5 -1.94 -8.44 -30.13
N LYS A 6 -0.97 -8.56 -31.07
CA LYS A 6 0.07 -7.53 -31.33
C LYS A 6 -0.51 -6.21 -31.88
N ILE A 7 -1.49 -6.28 -32.77
CA ILE A 7 -2.19 -5.08 -33.27
C ILE A 7 -2.96 -4.43 -32.12
N SER A 8 -3.64 -5.23 -31.30
CA SER A 8 -4.40 -4.73 -30.15
C SER A 8 -3.49 -4.10 -29.09
N SER A 9 -2.26 -4.60 -28.87
CA SER A 9 -1.32 -3.95 -27.94
C SER A 9 -0.77 -2.61 -28.42
N ALA A 10 -0.88 -2.30 -29.73
CA ALA A 10 -0.42 -1.03 -30.31
C ALA A 10 -1.51 0.05 -30.37
N LEU A 11 -2.76 -0.32 -30.10
CA LEU A 11 -3.93 0.55 -30.16
C LEU A 11 -4.27 1.11 -28.77
N ASN A 12 -4.80 2.33 -28.70
CA ASN A 12 -5.33 2.86 -27.44
C ASN A 12 -6.68 2.20 -27.10
N SER A 13 -7.15 2.40 -25.87
CA SER A 13 -8.39 1.78 -25.38
C SER A 13 -9.62 2.10 -26.23
N LYS A 14 -9.71 3.30 -26.82
CA LYS A 14 -10.83 3.67 -27.70
C LYS A 14 -10.77 2.93 -29.04
N ASP A 15 -9.60 2.86 -29.64
CA ASP A 15 -9.39 2.17 -30.92
C ASP A 15 -9.65 0.67 -30.80
N ILE A 16 -9.27 0.06 -29.68
CA ILE A 16 -9.56 -1.35 -29.40
C ILE A 16 -11.05 -1.59 -29.24
N LEU A 17 -11.78 -0.69 -28.56
CA LEU A 17 -13.24 -0.81 -28.43
C LEU A 17 -13.92 -0.69 -29.81
N CYS A 18 -13.48 0.24 -30.65
CA CYS A 18 -13.95 0.35 -32.04
C CYS A 18 -13.62 -0.91 -32.85
N PHE A 19 -12.42 -1.46 -32.69
CA PHE A 19 -11.98 -2.67 -33.39
C PHE A 19 -12.78 -3.90 -32.96
N ILE A 20 -13.06 -4.04 -31.67
CA ILE A 20 -13.94 -5.11 -31.12
C ILE A 20 -15.34 -5.00 -31.73
N GLN A 21 -15.88 -3.79 -31.87
CA GLN A 21 -17.20 -3.56 -32.47
C GLN A 21 -17.25 -3.86 -33.98
N SER A 22 -16.11 -3.78 -34.67
CA SER A 22 -16.03 -4.03 -36.11
C SER A 22 -16.10 -5.51 -36.52
N SER A 23 -16.01 -6.45 -35.57
CA SER A 23 -16.00 -7.89 -35.83
C SER A 23 -16.78 -8.68 -34.79
N SER A 24 -17.79 -9.44 -35.22
CA SER A 24 -18.59 -10.29 -34.34
C SER A 24 -17.74 -11.33 -33.60
N ALA A 25 -16.73 -11.91 -34.25
CA ALA A 25 -15.83 -12.87 -33.64
C ALA A 25 -14.98 -12.24 -32.52
N LEU A 26 -14.50 -11.00 -32.71
CA LEU A 26 -13.77 -10.26 -31.68
C LEU A 26 -14.71 -9.83 -30.55
N TYR A 27 -15.92 -9.39 -30.88
CA TYR A 27 -16.95 -9.07 -29.91
C TYR A 27 -17.24 -10.23 -28.95
N TYR A 28 -17.46 -11.45 -29.48
CA TYR A 28 -17.67 -12.63 -28.64
C TYR A 28 -16.45 -12.93 -27.75
N ARG A 29 -15.23 -12.80 -28.27
CA ARG A 29 -14.00 -13.00 -27.47
C ARG A 29 -13.85 -11.96 -26.37
N ALA A 30 -14.19 -10.70 -26.65
CA ALA A 30 -14.13 -9.62 -25.68
C ALA A 30 -15.14 -9.75 -24.52
N GLN A 31 -16.07 -10.71 -24.58
CA GLN A 31 -16.92 -11.06 -23.45
C GLN A 31 -16.18 -11.90 -22.40
N HIS A 32 -15.08 -12.57 -22.77
CA HIS A 32 -14.32 -13.41 -21.86
C HIS A 32 -13.26 -12.60 -21.09
N PRO A 33 -13.16 -12.75 -19.75
CA PRO A 33 -12.15 -12.05 -18.95
C PRO A 33 -10.70 -12.32 -19.36
N SER A 34 -10.41 -13.51 -19.90
CA SER A 34 -9.08 -13.91 -20.36
C SER A 34 -8.55 -13.04 -21.50
N PHE A 35 -9.44 -12.53 -22.37
CA PHE A 35 -9.08 -11.62 -23.45
C PHE A 35 -8.48 -10.32 -22.89
N TRP A 36 -9.19 -9.67 -21.96
CA TRP A 36 -8.73 -8.44 -21.34
C TRP A 36 -7.49 -8.63 -20.49
N LYS A 37 -7.41 -9.76 -19.77
CA LYS A 37 -6.21 -10.14 -19.03
C LYS A 37 -5.00 -10.19 -19.96
N HIS A 38 -5.12 -10.86 -21.11
CA HIS A 38 -4.04 -10.96 -22.08
C HIS A 38 -3.62 -9.59 -22.62
N LEU A 39 -4.57 -8.69 -22.93
CA LEU A 39 -4.26 -7.33 -23.35
C LEU A 39 -3.50 -6.53 -22.27
N CYS A 40 -3.86 -6.69 -21.00
CA CYS A 40 -3.11 -6.08 -19.90
C CYS A 40 -1.69 -6.67 -19.77
N GLU A 41 -1.54 -7.99 -19.89
CA GLU A 41 -0.24 -8.68 -19.85
C GLU A 41 0.69 -8.24 -20.99
N LEU A 42 0.15 -7.96 -22.19
CA LEU A 42 0.92 -7.39 -23.30
C LEU A 42 1.43 -5.98 -23.00
N ASN A 43 0.79 -5.26 -22.09
CA ASN A 43 1.26 -3.97 -21.55
C ASN A 43 2.13 -4.15 -20.29
N GLY A 44 2.57 -5.37 -20.01
CA GLY A 44 3.37 -5.72 -18.83
C GLY A 44 2.60 -5.74 -17.52
N ILE A 45 1.27 -5.57 -17.54
CA ILE A 45 0.45 -5.53 -16.33
C ILE A 45 -0.02 -6.94 -15.95
N ASN A 46 0.58 -7.48 -14.90
CA ASN A 46 0.34 -8.86 -14.44
C ASN A 46 -0.59 -8.96 -13.22
N TYR A 47 -1.18 -7.84 -12.80
CA TYR A 47 -2.02 -7.79 -11.61
C TYR A 47 -3.26 -6.92 -11.80
N CYS A 48 -4.39 -7.38 -11.26
CA CYS A 48 -5.65 -6.65 -11.24
C CYS A 48 -6.25 -6.70 -9.83
N HIS A 49 -6.76 -5.55 -9.36
CA HIS A 49 -7.44 -5.44 -8.07
C HIS A 49 -8.68 -6.35 -8.00
N PRO A 50 -8.98 -7.03 -6.88
CA PRO A 50 -10.13 -7.95 -6.77
C PRO A 50 -11.50 -7.32 -7.06
N ASN A 51 -11.65 -6.02 -6.77
CA ASN A 51 -12.89 -5.26 -7.01
C ASN A 51 -12.92 -4.57 -8.39
N VAL A 52 -11.98 -4.89 -9.28
CA VAL A 52 -11.90 -4.32 -10.63
C VAL A 52 -11.75 -5.48 -11.61
N THR A 53 -12.50 -5.47 -12.69
CA THR A 53 -12.33 -6.44 -13.77
C THR A 53 -11.17 -6.03 -14.68
N TRP A 54 -10.52 -7.00 -15.35
CA TRP A 54 -9.48 -6.71 -16.33
C TRP A 54 -9.94 -5.73 -17.42
N LYS A 55 -11.21 -5.81 -17.82
CA LYS A 55 -11.83 -4.88 -18.79
C LYS A 55 -11.88 -3.46 -18.24
N GLU A 56 -12.35 -3.28 -17.02
CA GLU A 56 -12.41 -1.97 -16.36
C GLU A 56 -11.01 -1.38 -16.17
N LEU A 57 -10.04 -2.19 -15.75
CA LEU A 57 -8.64 -1.78 -15.61
C LEU A 57 -8.06 -1.33 -16.96
N PHE A 58 -8.33 -2.07 -18.02
CA PHE A 58 -7.89 -1.73 -19.37
C PHE A 58 -8.52 -0.42 -19.87
N CYS A 59 -9.81 -0.23 -19.60
CA CYS A 59 -10.57 0.94 -20.08
C CYS A 59 -10.39 2.19 -19.21
N SER A 60 -9.93 2.07 -17.96
CA SER A 60 -9.86 3.19 -17.01
C SER A 60 -8.79 4.22 -17.34
N GLY A 61 -7.85 3.89 -18.23
CA GLY A 61 -6.67 4.73 -18.48
C GLY A 61 -5.63 4.71 -17.34
N GLU A 62 -5.91 4.00 -16.24
CA GLU A 62 -4.95 3.79 -15.14
C GLU A 62 -3.80 2.86 -15.57
N LEU A 63 -4.02 2.05 -16.61
CA LEU A 63 -3.07 1.07 -17.13
C LEU A 63 -1.74 1.71 -17.53
N SER A 64 -1.75 2.86 -18.20
CA SER A 64 -0.52 3.58 -18.59
C SER A 64 0.26 4.13 -17.39
N ASN A 65 -0.42 4.29 -16.26
CA ASN A 65 0.18 4.81 -15.03
C ASN A 65 0.62 3.68 -14.09
N MET A 66 0.25 2.43 -14.34
CA MET A 66 0.57 1.29 -13.47
C MET A 66 1.97 0.73 -13.76
N CYS A 67 2.67 0.27 -12.73
CA CYS A 67 3.99 -0.33 -12.88
C CYS A 67 3.89 -1.77 -13.42
N PRO A 68 4.48 -2.10 -14.58
CA PRO A 68 4.50 -3.48 -15.07
C PRO A 68 5.41 -4.42 -14.25
N HIS A 69 6.37 -3.85 -13.52
CA HIS A 69 7.30 -4.60 -12.67
C HIS A 69 6.70 -5.00 -11.31
N LEU A 70 5.46 -4.58 -11.00
CA LEU A 70 4.78 -5.02 -9.79
C LEU A 70 4.23 -6.44 -9.97
N ASN A 71 4.63 -7.33 -9.07
CA ASN A 71 4.26 -8.73 -9.12
C ASN A 71 3.64 -9.19 -7.78
N THR A 72 2.60 -10.01 -7.84
CA THR A 72 2.00 -10.65 -6.66
C THR A 72 2.92 -11.62 -5.95
N ASN A 73 3.96 -12.14 -6.61
CA ASN A 73 4.97 -12.99 -5.99
C ASN A 73 5.69 -12.29 -4.83
N MET A 74 5.77 -10.95 -4.88
CA MET A 74 6.29 -10.14 -3.77
C MET A 74 5.41 -10.22 -2.52
N LEU A 75 4.18 -10.69 -2.64
CA LEU A 75 3.26 -10.93 -1.54
C LEU A 75 3.33 -12.40 -1.07
N ASP A 76 4.21 -13.25 -1.60
CA ASP A 76 4.32 -14.62 -1.10
C ASP A 76 4.73 -14.65 0.38
N SER A 77 4.11 -15.53 1.18
CA SER A 77 4.30 -15.52 2.63
C SER A 77 5.72 -15.94 3.04
N SER A 78 6.36 -16.86 2.30
CA SER A 78 7.73 -17.29 2.59
C SER A 78 8.74 -16.19 2.27
N PHE A 79 8.56 -15.53 1.13
CA PHE A 79 9.35 -14.36 0.71
C PHE A 79 9.22 -13.20 1.70
N ILE A 80 8.00 -12.88 2.13
CA ILE A 80 7.81 -11.80 3.11
C ILE A 80 8.46 -12.15 4.44
N GLN A 81 8.37 -13.40 4.90
CA GLN A 81 8.96 -13.80 6.17
C GLN A 81 10.48 -13.61 6.19
N SER A 82 11.19 -13.99 5.12
CA SER A 82 12.65 -13.79 5.05
C SER A 82 13.03 -12.30 5.06
N LYS A 83 12.31 -11.48 4.31
CA LYS A 83 12.55 -10.03 4.24
C LYS A 83 12.21 -9.29 5.53
N LYS A 84 11.19 -9.76 6.25
CA LYS A 84 10.65 -9.09 7.43
C LYS A 84 11.68 -8.97 8.56
N GLN A 85 12.44 -10.03 8.84
CA GLN A 85 13.51 -9.96 9.85
C GLN A 85 14.57 -8.93 9.45
N LEU A 86 15.01 -8.95 8.19
CA LEU A 86 16.01 -8.02 7.66
C LEU A 86 15.53 -6.56 7.80
N ILE A 87 14.29 -6.29 7.37
CA ILE A 87 13.65 -4.97 7.42
C ILE A 87 13.57 -4.46 8.86
N TRP A 88 12.98 -5.22 9.78
CA TRP A 88 12.78 -4.75 11.16
C TRP A 88 14.08 -4.68 11.96
N SER A 89 15.06 -5.53 11.69
CA SER A 89 16.36 -5.47 12.35
C SER A 89 17.10 -4.18 12.04
N HIS A 90 17.01 -3.74 10.79
CA HIS A 90 17.78 -2.62 10.30
C HIS A 90 17.02 -1.30 10.22
N LEU A 91 15.68 -1.32 10.34
CA LEU A 91 14.78 -0.19 10.12
C LEU A 91 15.33 1.14 10.66
N LYS A 92 15.84 1.95 9.73
CA LYS A 92 16.30 3.33 9.93
C LYS A 92 15.82 4.18 8.75
N ASN A 93 15.96 5.49 8.87
CA ASN A 93 15.69 6.40 7.76
C ASN A 93 16.66 6.15 6.61
N ASN A 94 16.15 6.27 5.38
CA ASN A 94 16.92 6.22 4.13
C ASN A 94 17.58 4.85 3.88
N GLN A 95 16.92 3.77 4.26
CA GLN A 95 17.36 2.43 3.88
C GLN A 95 16.51 1.88 2.75
N ILE A 96 17.12 0.99 1.97
CA ILE A 96 16.49 0.36 0.82
C ILE A 96 16.69 -1.13 0.87
N VAL A 97 15.63 -1.87 0.53
CA VAL A 97 15.63 -3.33 0.47
C VAL A 97 15.19 -3.77 -0.91
N CYS A 98 16.00 -4.59 -1.58
CA CYS A 98 15.57 -5.20 -2.83
C CYS A 98 14.45 -6.21 -2.56
N LEU A 99 13.38 -6.13 -3.36
CA LEU A 99 12.25 -7.04 -3.24
C LEU A 99 12.23 -8.13 -4.33
N ASP A 100 13.36 -8.37 -4.98
CA ASP A 100 13.54 -9.59 -5.76
C ASP A 100 13.66 -10.80 -4.81
N SER A 101 13.02 -11.91 -5.19
CA SER A 101 12.99 -13.14 -4.37
C SER A 101 14.35 -13.78 -4.13
N SER A 102 15.31 -13.53 -5.01
CA SER A 102 16.64 -14.16 -4.99
C SER A 102 17.75 -13.23 -4.50
N CYS A 103 17.41 -12.01 -4.10
CA CYS A 103 18.38 -10.96 -3.82
C CYS A 103 18.29 -10.50 -2.37
N ASP A 104 19.38 -10.57 -1.61
CA ASP A 104 19.43 -10.07 -0.22
C ASP A 104 19.98 -8.65 -0.10
N PHE A 105 19.99 -7.90 -1.20
CA PHE A 105 20.53 -6.55 -1.21
C PHE A 105 19.82 -5.64 -0.21
N PHE A 106 20.66 -4.94 0.57
CA PHE A 106 20.29 -3.97 1.58
C PHE A 106 21.26 -2.80 1.50
N GLY A 107 20.75 -1.59 1.33
CA GLY A 107 21.57 -0.40 1.11
C GLY A 107 21.04 0.83 1.84
N GLU A 108 21.79 1.92 1.68
CA GLU A 108 21.42 3.25 2.17
C GLU A 108 21.24 4.20 0.99
N GLY A 109 20.26 5.10 1.10
CA GLY A 109 19.98 6.12 0.09
C GLY A 109 18.49 6.25 -0.25
N ALA A 110 18.20 7.25 -1.08
CA ALA A 110 16.85 7.47 -1.59
C ALA A 110 16.57 6.65 -2.86
N TYR A 111 17.60 6.16 -3.55
CA TYR A 111 17.51 5.42 -4.81
C TYR A 111 18.65 4.41 -4.89
N ASP A 112 18.46 3.40 -5.73
CA ASP A 112 19.44 2.34 -5.92
C ASP A 112 19.81 2.21 -7.39
N THR A 113 20.60 3.17 -7.88
CA THR A 113 21.04 3.18 -9.28
C THR A 113 22.03 2.06 -9.56
N ASP A 114 22.86 1.71 -8.57
CA ASP A 114 24.02 0.86 -8.77
C ASP A 114 23.63 -0.63 -8.72
N HIS A 115 22.77 -1.03 -7.78
CA HIS A 115 22.23 -2.39 -7.77
C HIS A 115 21.33 -2.62 -8.99
N TYR A 116 20.48 -1.66 -9.35
CA TYR A 116 19.66 -1.80 -10.56
C TYR A 116 20.53 -1.86 -11.81
N ALA A 117 21.61 -1.08 -11.90
CA ALA A 117 22.53 -1.13 -13.03
C ALA A 117 23.14 -2.53 -13.20
N THR A 118 23.47 -3.19 -12.09
CA THR A 118 24.13 -4.50 -12.04
C THR A 118 23.16 -5.66 -12.24
N ASP A 119 22.12 -5.74 -11.41
CA ASP A 119 21.26 -6.92 -11.29
C ASP A 119 19.91 -6.77 -12.00
N LYS A 120 19.57 -5.56 -12.47
CA LYS A 120 18.28 -5.23 -13.13
C LYS A 120 17.04 -5.48 -12.26
N HIS A 121 17.20 -5.63 -10.94
CA HIS A 121 16.08 -5.74 -10.01
C HIS A 121 15.31 -4.42 -9.92
N SER A 122 14.09 -4.45 -10.43
CA SER A 122 13.34 -3.22 -10.71
C SER A 122 12.66 -2.65 -9.48
N ILE A 123 12.31 -3.45 -8.47
CA ILE A 123 11.50 -3.01 -7.32
C ILE A 123 12.31 -3.05 -6.03
N ILE A 124 12.35 -1.90 -5.36
CA ILE A 124 12.93 -1.73 -4.03
C ILE A 124 11.87 -1.21 -3.04
N LEU A 125 12.05 -1.54 -1.77
CA LEU A 125 11.32 -0.98 -0.65
C LEU A 125 12.17 0.07 0.04
N LYS A 126 11.73 1.33 0.02
CA LYS A 126 12.31 2.40 0.82
C LYS A 126 11.75 2.34 2.22
N LEU A 127 12.64 2.27 3.18
CA LEU A 127 12.34 2.26 4.59
C LEU A 127 12.52 3.67 5.16
N SER A 128 11.49 4.13 5.87
CA SER A 128 11.48 5.41 6.57
C SER A 128 10.80 5.20 7.90
N LEU A 129 11.36 5.72 8.99
CA LEU A 129 10.69 5.65 10.30
C LEU A 129 9.38 6.45 10.30
N LEU A 130 9.29 7.47 9.44
CA LEU A 130 8.15 8.39 9.37
C LEU A 130 7.10 7.96 8.35
N HIS A 131 7.53 7.39 7.22
CA HIS A 131 6.63 7.03 6.11
C HIS A 131 6.46 5.52 5.99
N MET A 132 7.14 4.79 6.88
CA MET A 132 7.23 3.34 7.03
C MET A 132 7.80 2.63 5.82
N MET A 133 7.13 2.68 4.68
CA MET A 133 7.43 1.81 3.55
C MET A 133 6.89 2.42 2.25
N GLU A 134 7.77 2.74 1.32
CA GLU A 134 7.41 3.19 -0.03
C GLU A 134 8.03 2.23 -1.05
N LEU A 135 7.24 1.74 -2.01
CA LEU A 135 7.79 0.99 -3.12
C LEU A 135 8.33 1.97 -4.17
N TRP A 136 9.44 1.60 -4.77
CA TRP A 136 10.01 2.35 -5.87
C TRP A 136 10.39 1.40 -6.99
N CYS A 137 10.07 1.81 -8.21
CA CYS A 137 10.51 1.11 -9.40
C CYS A 137 11.68 1.87 -10.04
N ASN A 138 12.87 1.27 -10.02
CA ASN A 138 14.06 1.82 -10.68
C ASN A 138 13.91 1.85 -12.21
N HIS A 139 13.25 0.85 -12.80
CA HIS A 139 13.03 0.82 -14.25
C HIS A 139 12.06 1.93 -14.70
N CYS A 140 10.93 2.09 -14.01
CA CYS A 140 9.92 3.09 -14.36
C CYS A 140 10.22 4.48 -13.78
N VAL A 141 11.27 4.60 -12.94
CA VAL A 141 11.66 5.82 -12.23
C VAL A 141 10.46 6.47 -11.53
N LYS A 142 9.73 5.67 -10.74
CA LYS A 142 8.52 6.14 -10.06
C LYS A 142 8.29 5.50 -8.71
N THR A 143 7.67 6.26 -7.81
CA THR A 143 7.12 5.76 -6.55
C THR A 143 5.84 5.00 -6.81
N ILE A 144 5.72 3.84 -6.20
CA ILE A 144 4.51 3.02 -6.12
C ILE A 144 4.02 3.17 -4.69
N GLY A 145 3.01 4.01 -4.49
CA GLY A 145 2.70 4.53 -3.17
C GLY A 145 1.23 4.48 -2.80
N PHE A 146 0.97 4.85 -1.56
CA PHE A 146 -0.35 5.22 -1.07
C PHE A 146 -0.64 6.68 -1.45
N ASP A 147 -1.91 6.99 -1.70
CA ASP A 147 -2.44 8.22 -2.35
C ASP A 147 -2.14 9.60 -1.70
N TYR A 148 -1.16 9.76 -0.79
CA TYR A 148 -1.14 10.94 0.11
C TYR A 148 0.22 11.58 0.42
N PHE A 149 1.36 11.09 -0.08
CA PHE A 149 2.67 11.71 0.25
C PHE A 149 3.22 12.69 -0.78
N HIS A 150 2.68 12.71 -1.99
CA HIS A 150 3.09 13.67 -3.01
C HIS A 150 1.89 14.51 -3.43
N SER A 151 2.01 15.82 -3.19
CA SER A 151 1.02 16.85 -3.53
C SER A 151 0.84 17.07 -5.03
N ASP A 152 1.55 16.32 -5.89
CA ASP A 152 1.48 16.48 -7.33
C ASP A 152 1.03 15.19 -8.05
N THR A 153 -0.26 15.19 -8.38
CA THR A 153 -0.86 14.71 -9.65
C THR A 153 -0.78 13.24 -10.08
N LYS A 154 -0.21 12.30 -9.31
CA LYS A 154 -0.33 10.87 -9.65
C LYS A 154 -0.70 10.01 -8.44
N GLN A 155 -2.00 9.94 -8.17
CA GLN A 155 -2.57 8.87 -7.35
C GLN A 155 -2.16 7.51 -7.96
N GLY A 156 -1.74 6.59 -7.10
CA GLY A 156 -1.46 5.22 -7.55
C GLY A 156 -2.76 4.57 -8.02
N SER A 157 -2.70 3.66 -8.99
CA SER A 157 -3.91 2.93 -9.36
C SER A 157 -4.46 2.16 -8.15
N LYS A 158 -5.77 1.85 -8.13
CA LYS A 158 -6.36 1.02 -7.05
C LYS A 158 -5.58 -0.29 -6.84
N SER A 159 -5.02 -0.83 -7.92
CA SER A 159 -4.16 -2.00 -7.93
C SER A 159 -2.85 -1.79 -7.13
N GLU A 160 -2.12 -0.71 -7.40
CA GLU A 160 -0.87 -0.37 -6.69
C GLU A 160 -1.13 -0.15 -5.19
N SER A 161 -2.17 0.62 -4.86
CA SER A 161 -2.62 0.85 -3.48
C SER A 161 -2.95 -0.45 -2.74
N TYR A 162 -3.52 -1.45 -3.41
CA TYR A 162 -3.76 -2.75 -2.79
C TYR A 162 -2.50 -3.55 -2.52
N ILE A 163 -1.56 -3.60 -3.48
CA ILE A 163 -0.29 -4.30 -3.28
C ILE A 163 0.43 -3.69 -2.09
N MET A 164 0.50 -2.36 -2.01
CA MET A 164 1.07 -1.64 -0.88
C MET A 164 0.39 -2.00 0.45
N LYS A 165 -0.94 -1.92 0.52
CA LYS A 165 -1.71 -2.30 1.73
C LYS A 165 -1.43 -3.73 2.17
N LYS A 166 -1.41 -4.68 1.23
CA LYS A 166 -1.12 -6.09 1.52
C LYS A 166 0.31 -6.30 1.99
N LEU A 167 1.28 -5.68 1.33
CA LEU A 167 2.70 -5.76 1.67
C LEU A 167 2.94 -5.23 3.07
N THR A 168 2.49 -4.01 3.37
CA THR A 168 2.64 -3.39 4.69
C THR A 168 1.95 -4.21 5.77
N LYS A 169 0.74 -4.73 5.53
CA LYS A 169 0.06 -5.63 6.48
C LYS A 169 0.84 -6.91 6.74
N LYS A 170 1.44 -7.54 5.73
CA LYS A 170 2.24 -8.77 5.91
C LYS A 170 3.58 -8.50 6.61
N LEU A 171 4.21 -7.37 6.33
CA LEU A 171 5.45 -6.95 7.00
C LEU A 171 5.21 -6.53 8.45
N GLY A 172 4.07 -5.88 8.73
CA GLY A 172 3.67 -5.43 10.06
C GLY A 172 2.95 -6.47 10.92
N SER A 173 2.44 -7.55 10.32
CA SER A 173 1.79 -8.63 11.05
C SER A 173 2.76 -9.26 12.05
N VAL A 174 2.22 -9.91 13.06
CA VAL A 174 3.00 -10.68 14.02
C VAL A 174 2.49 -12.12 13.91
N THR A 175 3.37 -13.04 13.51
CA THR A 175 3.08 -14.48 13.46
C THR A 175 4.04 -15.16 14.44
N GLN A 176 3.53 -16.06 15.29
CA GLN A 176 4.19 -16.80 16.41
C GLN A 176 5.67 -17.17 16.17
N GLU A 177 6.59 -17.28 17.14
CA GLU A 177 6.60 -17.03 18.61
C GLU A 177 7.98 -16.51 19.08
N THR A 178 9.05 -16.65 18.28
CA THR A 178 10.43 -16.26 18.67
C THR A 178 10.98 -15.02 17.96
N ASP A 179 10.62 -14.77 16.69
CA ASP A 179 10.96 -13.53 15.95
C ASP A 179 10.12 -12.30 16.37
N ASN A 180 9.15 -12.55 17.24
CA ASN A 180 8.11 -11.62 17.60
C ASN A 180 8.62 -10.47 18.48
N GLN A 181 9.63 -10.72 19.33
CA GLN A 181 10.09 -9.73 20.30
C GLN A 181 10.87 -8.58 19.65
N LEU A 182 11.77 -8.88 18.71
CA LEU A 182 12.53 -7.84 18.00
C LEU A 182 11.59 -6.94 17.19
N ILE A 183 10.69 -7.55 16.42
CA ILE A 183 9.72 -6.82 15.60
C ILE A 183 8.80 -5.99 16.50
N THR A 184 8.28 -6.57 17.57
CA THR A 184 7.42 -5.85 18.54
C THR A 184 8.15 -4.67 19.14
N LYS A 185 9.38 -4.85 19.63
CA LYS A 185 10.18 -3.78 20.23
C LYS A 185 10.46 -2.66 19.23
N ARG A 186 10.85 -3.01 18.00
CA ARG A 186 11.09 -2.03 16.94
C ARG A 186 9.83 -1.28 16.54
N ARG A 187 8.69 -1.96 16.49
CA ARG A 187 7.39 -1.31 16.29
C ARG A 187 7.07 -0.32 17.40
N GLN A 188 7.29 -0.70 18.66
CA GLN A 188 7.07 0.20 19.79
C GLN A 188 7.96 1.45 19.71
N GLU A 189 9.24 1.30 19.35
CA GLU A 189 10.18 2.41 19.13
C GLU A 189 9.67 3.37 18.04
N VAL A 190 9.34 2.84 16.84
CA VAL A 190 8.84 3.65 15.71
C VAL A 190 7.53 4.35 16.04
N GLU A 191 6.57 3.63 16.60
CA GLU A 191 5.24 4.17 16.89
C GLU A 191 5.28 5.21 18.01
N SER A 192 6.19 5.05 18.98
CA SER A 192 6.47 6.05 20.02
C SER A 192 7.08 7.32 19.41
N ASP A 193 8.04 7.19 18.49
CA ASP A 193 8.62 8.35 17.81
C ASP A 193 7.59 9.10 16.97
N ILE A 194 6.73 8.39 16.24
CA ILE A 194 5.60 8.96 15.49
C ILE A 194 4.66 9.71 16.45
N PHE A 195 4.29 9.09 17.58
CA PHE A 195 3.44 9.72 18.59
C PHE A 195 4.03 11.04 19.11
N ARG A 196 5.34 11.10 19.33
CA ARG A 196 6.04 12.30 19.86
C ARG A 196 6.07 13.48 18.88
N ILE A 197 5.99 13.21 17.58
CA ILE A 197 6.09 14.25 16.54
C ILE A 197 4.76 14.53 15.82
N GLN A 198 3.69 13.81 16.16
CA GLN A 198 2.47 13.77 15.36
C GLN A 198 1.82 15.14 15.08
N PHE A 199 1.92 16.08 16.01
CA PHE A 199 1.31 17.41 15.91
C PHE A 199 2.23 18.48 15.32
N ARG A 200 3.43 18.12 14.85
CA ARG A 200 4.42 19.13 14.45
C ARG A 200 3.99 20.00 13.27
N ASN A 201 3.09 19.56 12.37
CA ASN A 201 2.71 20.31 11.15
C ASN A 201 1.37 19.90 10.51
N SER A 202 0.39 19.37 11.25
CA SER A 202 -0.68 18.56 10.64
C SER A 202 -2.12 18.91 11.00
N THR A 203 -3.02 18.58 10.08
CA THR A 203 -4.45 18.35 10.36
C THR A 203 -4.60 17.25 11.41
N THR A 204 -5.58 17.40 12.31
CA THR A 204 -5.87 16.39 13.33
C THR A 204 -7.08 15.56 12.93
N HIS A 205 -7.07 14.30 13.36
CA HIS A 205 -8.08 13.30 13.04
C HIS A 205 -8.64 12.71 14.32
N ILE A 206 -9.92 12.32 14.26
CA ILE A 206 -10.64 11.75 15.39
C ILE A 206 -10.52 10.22 15.35
N ILE A 207 -10.15 9.63 16.50
CA ILE A 207 -10.14 8.18 16.70
C ILE A 207 -10.81 7.79 18.02
N GLN A 208 -11.32 6.56 18.12
CA GLN A 208 -11.93 6.08 19.37
C GLN A 208 -10.96 6.04 20.55
N LYS A 209 -11.45 6.46 21.73
CA LYS A 209 -10.67 6.49 22.98
C LYS A 209 -10.15 5.12 23.41
N ASP A 210 -10.99 4.07 23.32
CA ASP A 210 -10.61 2.71 23.70
C ASP A 210 -9.41 2.21 22.87
N TRP A 211 -9.50 2.39 21.54
CA TRP A 211 -8.44 1.98 20.62
C TRP A 211 -7.16 2.79 20.85
N HIS A 212 -7.28 4.11 21.02
CA HIS A 212 -6.12 4.97 21.33
C HIS A 212 -5.43 4.54 22.63
N THR A 213 -6.21 4.19 23.65
CA THR A 213 -5.66 3.75 24.95
C THR A 213 -4.90 2.43 24.81
N ALA A 214 -5.47 1.45 24.11
CA ALA A 214 -4.80 0.19 23.81
C ALA A 214 -3.52 0.38 22.98
N TRP A 215 -3.54 1.33 22.03
CA TRP A 215 -2.36 1.72 21.27
C TRP A 215 -1.28 2.35 22.16
N LEU A 216 -1.64 3.25 23.07
CA LEU A 216 -0.70 3.85 24.04
C LEU A 216 -0.07 2.79 24.94
N ASP A 217 -0.84 1.82 25.41
CA ASP A 217 -0.31 0.72 26.23
C ASP A 217 0.67 -0.15 25.43
N PHE A 218 0.41 -0.37 24.14
CA PHE A 218 1.34 -1.06 23.24
C PHE A 218 2.65 -0.28 23.06
N ILE A 219 2.59 0.99 22.61
CA ILE A 219 3.80 1.77 22.30
C ILE A 219 4.64 2.10 23.55
N SER A 220 4.01 2.14 24.73
CA SER A 220 4.72 2.32 26.01
C SER A 220 5.35 1.04 26.55
N GLY A 221 5.12 -0.11 25.90
CA GLY A 221 5.67 -1.39 26.32
C GLY A 221 4.93 -2.03 27.50
N LYS A 222 3.80 -1.48 27.96
CA LYS A 222 2.97 -2.10 29.00
C LYS A 222 2.35 -3.41 28.53
N THR A 223 2.15 -3.55 27.23
CA THR A 223 1.66 -4.78 26.60
C THR A 223 2.43 -5.05 25.30
N ILE A 224 2.58 -6.33 24.99
CA ILE A 224 3.05 -6.80 23.68
C ILE A 224 1.89 -6.94 22.68
N HIS A 225 0.65 -6.85 23.15
CA HIS A 225 -0.54 -6.98 22.31
C HIS A 225 -0.86 -5.66 21.64
N HIS A 226 -0.84 -5.66 20.32
CA HIS A 226 -1.20 -4.51 19.52
C HIS A 226 -2.75 -4.32 19.50
N PRO A 227 -3.27 -3.09 19.34
CA PRO A 227 -4.71 -2.79 19.47
C PRO A 227 -5.61 -3.41 18.39
N GLY A 228 -5.04 -3.98 17.33
CA GLY A 228 -5.79 -4.50 16.18
C GLY A 228 -6.32 -3.37 15.29
N PRO A 229 -7.22 -3.67 14.33
CA PRO A 229 -7.76 -2.66 13.42
C PRO A 229 -8.47 -1.52 14.15
N LEU A 230 -8.32 -0.29 13.65
CA LEU A 230 -9.06 0.85 14.18
C LEU A 230 -10.54 0.72 13.79
N LEU A 231 -11.41 0.70 14.80
CA LEU A 231 -12.85 0.69 14.61
C LEU A 231 -13.37 2.07 15.03
N ASN A 232 -14.03 2.81 14.13
CA ASN A 232 -14.62 4.12 14.46
C ASN A 232 -16.16 4.08 14.61
N THR A 233 -16.73 2.89 14.69
CA THR A 233 -18.19 2.66 14.67
C THR A 233 -18.96 3.40 15.76
N LYS A 234 -18.46 3.43 17.01
CA LYS A 234 -19.06 4.16 18.15
C LYS A 234 -19.05 5.70 18.00
N LEU A 235 -18.28 6.24 17.05
CA LEU A 235 -18.22 7.68 16.81
C LEU A 235 -19.31 8.15 15.85
N SER A 236 -19.88 7.23 15.07
CA SER A 236 -20.87 7.55 14.06
C SER A 236 -22.28 7.26 14.57
N ARG A 237 -23.24 8.06 14.11
CA ARG A 237 -24.67 7.79 14.19
C ARG A 237 -25.06 6.70 13.18
N GLN A 238 -26.30 6.21 13.28
CA GLN A 238 -26.84 5.20 12.35
C GLN A 238 -26.88 5.69 10.89
N ASP A 239 -26.94 7.01 10.68
CA ASP A 239 -26.92 7.66 9.37
C ASP A 239 -25.49 7.87 8.80
N GLY A 240 -24.46 7.42 9.52
CA GLY A 240 -23.05 7.55 9.13
C GLY A 240 -22.41 8.91 9.45
N THR A 241 -23.16 9.85 10.05
CA THR A 241 -22.62 11.15 10.48
C THR A 241 -21.93 11.06 11.85
N LEU A 242 -20.99 11.97 12.14
CA LEU A 242 -20.34 12.02 13.46
C LEU A 242 -21.37 12.37 14.55
N ASN A 243 -21.32 11.67 15.68
CA ASN A 243 -22.18 11.98 16.82
C ASN A 243 -21.71 13.28 17.52
N PRO A 244 -22.52 14.35 17.57
CA PRO A 244 -22.13 15.62 18.20
C PRO A 244 -22.12 15.57 19.73
N ALA A 245 -22.65 14.49 20.34
CA ALA A 245 -22.64 14.31 21.79
C ALA A 245 -21.33 13.69 22.33
N LEU A 246 -20.31 13.52 21.48
CA LEU A 246 -19.02 12.93 21.85
C LEU A 246 -18.12 13.97 22.52
N PHE A 247 -17.35 13.53 23.50
CA PHE A 247 -16.41 14.37 24.24
C PHE A 247 -14.96 13.91 24.06
N LEU A 248 -14.07 14.87 23.82
CA LEU A 248 -12.62 14.65 23.76
C LEU A 248 -12.11 14.11 25.10
N GLY A 249 -11.22 13.12 25.05
CA GLY A 249 -10.63 12.47 26.23
C GLY A 249 -11.54 11.41 26.87
N LYS A 250 -12.83 11.40 26.54
CA LYS A 250 -13.82 10.42 27.01
C LYS A 250 -14.20 9.43 25.92
N ASP A 251 -14.71 9.92 24.80
CA ASP A 251 -15.23 9.07 23.72
C ASP A 251 -14.25 8.96 22.55
N PHE A 252 -13.48 10.03 22.32
CA PHE A 252 -12.48 10.09 21.26
C PHE A 252 -11.21 10.81 21.68
N GLU A 253 -10.17 10.64 20.86
CA GLU A 253 -8.89 11.32 20.95
C GLU A 253 -8.52 11.91 19.60
N LEU A 254 -7.63 12.91 19.64
CA LEU A 254 -7.07 13.53 18.44
C LEU A 254 -5.69 12.96 18.15
N ILE A 255 -5.44 12.66 16.88
CA ILE A 255 -4.12 12.26 16.39
C ILE A 255 -3.69 13.16 15.23
N GLY A 256 -2.38 13.34 15.08
CA GLY A 256 -1.84 14.05 13.93
C GLY A 256 -1.96 13.25 12.62
N ASN A 257 -1.91 13.93 11.49
CA ASN A 257 -2.00 13.31 10.16
C ASN A 257 -0.97 12.20 9.92
N LEU A 258 0.27 12.37 10.41
CA LEU A 258 1.32 11.35 10.30
C LEU A 258 0.92 10.04 11.01
N THR A 259 0.40 10.16 12.24
CA THR A 259 -0.11 9.03 13.00
C THR A 259 -1.30 8.39 12.30
N CYS A 260 -2.21 9.19 11.77
CA CYS A 260 -3.37 8.71 11.01
C CYS A 260 -2.95 7.82 9.84
N TRP A 261 -2.02 8.29 9.01
CA TRP A 261 -1.50 7.53 7.88
C TRP A 261 -0.80 6.25 8.31
N TYR A 262 -0.01 6.29 9.39
CA TYR A 262 0.60 5.09 9.94
C TYR A 262 -0.45 4.06 10.33
N ILE A 263 -1.48 4.50 11.06
CA ILE A 263 -2.53 3.62 11.56
C ILE A 263 -3.29 2.96 10.41
N GLU A 264 -3.68 3.73 9.40
CA GLU A 264 -4.37 3.22 8.22
C GLU A 264 -3.59 2.12 7.50
N ARG A 265 -2.26 2.27 7.41
CA ARG A 265 -1.39 1.32 6.70
C ARG A 265 -1.10 0.07 7.52
N MET A 266 -0.88 0.23 8.82
CA MET A 266 -0.39 -0.85 9.68
C MET A 266 -1.49 -1.63 10.38
N TYR A 267 -2.50 -0.93 10.88
CA TYR A 267 -3.62 -1.53 11.60
C TYR A 267 -4.83 -1.74 10.69
N GLY A 268 -4.98 -0.88 9.68
CA GLY A 268 -6.20 -0.78 8.89
C GLY A 268 -7.31 -0.08 9.67
N VAL A 269 -8.30 0.41 8.94
CA VAL A 269 -9.47 1.12 9.51
C VAL A 269 -10.74 0.47 9.03
N SER A 270 -11.67 0.25 9.95
CA SER A 270 -13.07 -0.05 9.63
C SER A 270 -13.93 1.16 9.99
N GLY A 271 -14.52 1.77 8.96
CA GLY A 271 -15.23 3.05 9.04
C GLY A 271 -14.41 4.22 8.49
N THR A 272 -14.92 5.44 8.62
CA THR A 272 -14.26 6.65 8.13
C THR A 272 -13.42 7.27 9.25
N ILE A 273 -12.18 7.66 8.96
CA ILE A 273 -11.46 8.59 9.82
C ILE A 273 -11.97 9.99 9.49
N VAL A 274 -12.59 10.65 10.47
CA VAL A 274 -13.12 12.00 10.29
C VAL A 274 -11.97 12.98 10.57
N SER A 275 -11.61 13.77 9.57
CA SER A 275 -10.70 14.90 9.74
C SER A 275 -11.42 16.02 10.49
N SER A 276 -10.74 16.65 11.44
CA SER A 276 -11.18 17.95 11.91
C SER A 276 -10.86 18.98 10.82
N SER A 277 -11.84 19.79 10.46
CA SER A 277 -11.58 20.99 9.64
C SER A 277 -10.79 21.98 10.48
N LYS A 278 -9.84 22.67 9.83
CA LYS A 278 -9.21 23.88 10.39
C LYS A 278 -10.24 24.96 10.65
#